data_AF-A0A2M8D2T3-F1
#
_entry.id   AF-A0A2M8D2T3-F1
#
_cell.length_a   1.000
_cell.length_b   1.000
_cell.length_c   1.000
_cell.angle_alpha   90.00
_cell.angle_beta   90.00
_cell.angle_gamma   90.00
#
_symmetry.space_group_name_H-M   'P 1'
#
loop_
_entity.id
_entity.type
_entity.pdbx_description
1 polymer ?
#
loop_
_entity_poly.entity_id
_entity_poly.type
_entity_poly.pdbx_seq_one_letter_code
_entity_poly.pdbx_strand_id
1 'polypeptide(L)'
;MKGFFGLLSLVAALAIIGWLAMNGFKDFSGDKGKNLMGAKQRTERVAVKANLSILNSFVNQYRSMYPGEPVTMDALKAAGIKLPECPPGGRFELEDGRIVYKGPEGQ
;
A
#
# COMPACT_ATOMS: atom_id res chain seq x y z
N MET A 1 -7.70 14.91 55.85
CA MET A 1 -8.67 14.12 55.05
C MET A 1 -8.94 14.66 53.63
N LYS A 2 -8.32 15.74 53.14
CA LYS A 2 -8.53 16.24 51.76
C LYS A 2 -7.59 15.62 50.71
N GLY A 3 -6.37 15.22 51.08
CA GLY A 3 -5.40 14.61 50.15
C GLY A 3 -5.73 13.18 49.73
N PHE A 4 -6.36 12.39 50.61
CA PHE A 4 -6.71 10.99 50.32
C PHE A 4 -7.83 10.89 49.28
N PHE A 5 -8.81 11.80 49.32
CA PHE A 5 -9.92 11.84 48.36
C PHE A 5 -9.46 12.25 46.95
N GLY A 6 -8.51 13.19 46.85
CA GLY A 6 -7.90 13.58 45.58
C GLY A 6 -7.06 12.46 44.97
N LEU A 7 -6.28 11.76 45.78
CA LEU A 7 -5.50 10.61 45.33
C LEU A 7 -6.39 9.46 44.87
N LEU A 8 -7.45 9.15 45.63
CA LEU A 8 -8.41 8.10 45.28
C LEU A 8 -9.16 8.43 43.99
N SER A 9 -9.56 9.70 43.81
CA SER A 9 -10.21 10.18 42.58
C SER A 9 -9.29 10.09 41.36
N LEU A 10 -8.00 10.42 41.52
CA LEU A 10 -7.01 10.29 40.45
C LEU A 10 -6.81 8.83 40.03
N VAL A 11 -6.68 7.92 41.01
CA VAL A 11 -6.51 6.48 40.75
C VAL A 11 -7.75 5.89 40.07
N ALA A 12 -8.95 6.28 40.51
CA ALA A 12 -10.20 5.86 39.88
C ALA A 12 -10.30 6.38 38.43
N ALA A 13 -9.91 7.63 38.17
CA ALA A 13 -9.90 8.18 36.82
C ALA A 13 -8.92 7.43 35.90
N LEU A 14 -7.71 7.11 36.39
CA LEU A 14 -6.72 6.33 35.63
C LEU A 14 -7.20 4.90 35.36
N ALA A 15 -7.89 4.27 36.32
CA ALA A 15 -8.46 2.94 36.14
C ALA A 15 -9.56 2.93 35.06
N ILE A 16 -10.41 3.96 35.02
CA ILE A 16 -11.47 4.11 34.01
C ILE A 16 -10.85 4.35 32.62
N ILE A 17 -9.82 5.20 32.52
CA ILE A 17 -9.09 5.46 31.26
C ILE A 17 -8.42 4.18 30.78
N GLY A 18 -7.76 3.43 31.66
CA GLY A 18 -7.13 2.15 31.32
C GLY A 18 -8.14 1.10 30.84
N TRP A 19 -9.30 1.03 31.48
CA TRP A 19 -10.40 0.13 31.09
C TRP A 19 -11.02 0.51 29.72
N LEU A 20 -11.26 1.81 29.49
CA LEU A 20 -11.71 2.33 28.19
C LEU A 20 -10.68 2.11 27.09
N ALA A 21 -9.39 2.29 27.37
CA ALA A 21 -8.32 2.01 26.42
C ALA A 21 -8.28 0.52 26.07
N MET A 22 -8.35 -0.40 27.06
CA MET A 22 -8.34 -1.84 26.79
C MET A 22 -9.57 -2.31 25.99
N ASN A 23 -10.75 -1.75 26.24
CA ASN A 23 -11.97 -2.11 25.49
C ASN A 23 -12.04 -1.42 24.11
N GLY A 24 -11.62 -0.16 24.02
CA GLY A 24 -11.52 0.57 22.74
C GLY A 24 -10.46 -0.03 21.81
N PHE A 25 -9.29 -0.41 22.33
CA PHE A 25 -8.28 -1.14 21.54
C PHE A 25 -8.75 -2.52 21.11
N LYS A 26 -9.62 -3.20 21.86
CA LYS A 26 -10.26 -4.45 21.41
C LYS A 26 -11.11 -4.23 20.16
N ASP A 27 -11.81 -3.09 20.04
CA ASP A 27 -12.57 -2.72 18.84
C ASP A 27 -11.68 -2.23 17.68
N PHE A 28 -10.52 -1.64 17.96
CA PHE A 28 -9.52 -1.30 16.93
C PHE A 28 -8.67 -2.50 16.47
N SER A 29 -8.52 -3.53 17.30
CA SER A 29 -7.79 -4.77 16.98
C SER A 29 -8.72 -5.88 16.42
N GLY A 30 -10.03 -5.79 16.70
CA GLY A 30 -11.09 -6.56 16.04
C GLY A 30 -11.39 -6.06 14.62
N ASP A 31 -12.27 -6.75 13.89
CA ASP A 31 -12.53 -6.65 12.44
C ASP A 31 -12.39 -5.27 11.75
N LYS A 32 -12.63 -4.16 12.46
CA LYS A 32 -12.43 -2.79 11.94
C LYS A 32 -10.95 -2.45 11.66
N GLY A 33 -10.00 -2.91 12.47
CA GLY A 33 -8.56 -2.73 12.21
C GLY A 33 -8.07 -3.59 11.04
N LYS A 34 -8.60 -4.82 10.92
CA LYS A 34 -8.37 -5.70 9.76
C LYS A 34 -8.97 -5.11 8.49
N ASN A 35 -10.10 -4.42 8.57
CA ASN A 35 -10.69 -3.73 7.43
C ASN A 35 -9.84 -2.54 6.96
N LEU A 36 -9.17 -1.81 7.85
CA LEU A 36 -8.26 -0.72 7.46
C LEU A 36 -6.98 -1.25 6.80
N MET A 37 -6.34 -2.27 7.37
CA MET A 37 -5.18 -2.90 6.73
C MET A 37 -5.55 -3.64 5.44
N GLY A 38 -6.67 -4.36 5.43
CA GLY A 38 -7.17 -5.07 4.26
C GLY A 38 -7.66 -4.14 3.15
N ALA A 39 -8.24 -2.99 3.48
CA ALA A 39 -8.59 -1.97 2.50
C ALA A 39 -7.34 -1.39 1.83
N LYS A 40 -6.29 -1.10 2.61
CA LYS A 40 -5.02 -0.62 2.05
C LYS A 40 -4.40 -1.66 1.09
N GLN A 41 -4.32 -2.92 1.50
CA GLN A 41 -3.81 -4.01 0.65
C GLN A 41 -4.64 -4.21 -0.62
N ARG A 42 -5.97 -4.12 -0.54
CA ARG A 42 -6.85 -4.23 -1.72
C ARG A 42 -6.65 -3.05 -2.67
N THR A 43 -6.56 -1.83 -2.17
CA THR A 43 -6.33 -0.64 -3.00
C THR A 43 -4.95 -0.69 -3.66
N GLU A 44 -3.91 -1.14 -2.94
CA GLU A 44 -2.57 -1.34 -3.50
C GLU A 44 -2.58 -2.39 -4.63
N ARG A 45 -3.27 -3.53 -4.46
CA ARG A 45 -3.40 -4.55 -5.52
C ARG A 45 -4.15 -4.03 -6.75
N VAL A 46 -5.21 -3.25 -6.57
CA VAL A 46 -5.95 -2.64 -7.69
C VAL A 46 -5.10 -1.60 -8.42
N ALA A 47 -4.38 -0.76 -7.68
CA ALA A 47 -3.47 0.22 -8.26
C ALA A 47 -2.36 -0.46 -9.08
N VAL A 48 -1.75 -1.53 -8.57
CA VAL A 48 -0.76 -2.33 -9.30
C VAL A 48 -1.37 -2.89 -10.59
N LYS A 49 -2.55 -3.51 -10.52
CA LYS A 49 -3.19 -4.10 -11.69
C LYS A 49 -3.53 -3.06 -12.76
N ALA A 50 -4.04 -1.90 -12.35
CA ALA A 50 -4.32 -0.79 -13.27
C ALA A 50 -3.03 -0.28 -13.92
N ASN A 51 -1.97 -0.07 -13.13
CA ASN A 51 -0.67 0.38 -13.62
C ASN A 51 -0.05 -0.63 -14.59
N LEU A 52 -0.10 -1.93 -14.30
CA LEU A 52 0.37 -2.98 -15.20
C LEU A 52 -0.40 -3.00 -16.52
N SER A 53 -1.72 -2.80 -16.49
CA SER A 53 -2.53 -2.73 -17.71
C SER A 53 -2.11 -1.55 -18.58
N ILE A 54 -1.88 -0.39 -17.97
CA ILE A 54 -1.47 0.83 -18.68
C ILE A 54 -0.06 0.65 -19.26
N LEU A 55 0.88 0.16 -18.45
CA LEU A 55 2.27 -0.07 -18.85
C LEU A 55 2.39 -1.09 -19.99
N ASN A 56 1.62 -2.18 -19.95
CA ASN A 56 1.62 -3.16 -21.03
C ASN A 56 0.97 -2.62 -22.32
N SER A 57 -0.07 -1.78 -22.21
CA SER A 57 -0.60 -1.06 -23.38
C SER A 57 0.45 -0.15 -24.00
N PHE A 58 1.20 0.59 -23.19
CA PHE A 58 2.29 1.43 -23.69
C PHE A 58 3.42 0.61 -24.34
N VAL A 59 3.79 -0.54 -23.78
CA VAL A 59 4.75 -1.46 -24.39
C VAL A 59 4.26 -1.93 -25.76
N ASN A 60 2.99 -2.31 -25.88
CA ASN A 60 2.41 -2.71 -27.16
C ASN A 60 2.37 -1.56 -28.17
N GLN A 61 2.09 -0.34 -27.70
CA GLN A 61 2.12 0.85 -28.54
C GLN A 61 3.54 1.18 -29.01
N TYR A 62 4.54 1.08 -28.12
CA TYR A 62 5.95 1.25 -28.46
C TYR A 62 6.39 0.24 -29.53
N ARG A 63 6.05 -1.05 -29.35
CA ARG A 63 6.33 -2.10 -30.34
C ARG A 63 5.72 -1.81 -31.71
N SER A 64 4.56 -1.16 -31.72
CA SER A 64 3.86 -0.80 -32.97
C SER A 64 4.50 0.41 -33.65
N MET A 65 5.02 1.37 -32.87
CA MET A 65 5.69 2.57 -33.39
C MET A 65 7.13 2.31 -33.83
N TYR A 66 7.84 1.41 -33.14
CA TYR A 66 9.25 1.07 -33.39
C TYR A 66 9.40 -0.43 -33.70
N PRO A 67 8.90 -0.89 -34.87
CA PRO A 67 8.99 -2.30 -35.24
C PRO A 67 10.45 -2.70 -35.45
N GLY A 68 10.95 -3.61 -34.61
CA GLY A 68 12.32 -4.14 -34.68
C GLY A 68 13.27 -3.62 -33.60
N GLU A 69 12.88 -2.62 -32.81
CA GLU A 69 13.67 -2.19 -31.66
C GLU A 69 13.39 -3.07 -30.43
N PRO A 70 14.44 -3.42 -29.64
CA PRO A 70 14.24 -4.15 -28.40
C PRO A 70 13.52 -3.26 -27.39
N VAL A 71 12.36 -3.72 -26.92
CA VAL A 71 11.67 -3.07 -25.80
C VAL A 71 12.55 -3.22 -24.56
N THR A 72 13.07 -2.10 -24.07
CA THR A 72 13.81 -2.02 -22.81
C THR A 72 13.21 -0.92 -21.93
N MET A 73 13.44 -0.99 -20.62
CA MET A 73 12.94 0.06 -19.71
C MET A 73 13.50 1.44 -20.05
N ASP A 74 14.73 1.51 -20.57
CA ASP A 74 15.36 2.76 -21.00
C ASP A 74 14.73 3.29 -22.30
N ALA A 75 14.41 2.41 -23.25
CA ALA A 75 13.68 2.78 -24.46
C ALA A 75 12.28 3.34 -24.13
N LEU A 76 11.57 2.73 -23.18
CA LEU A 76 10.27 3.20 -22.72
C LEU A 76 10.37 4.56 -22.01
N LYS A 77 11.40 4.78 -21.19
CA LYS A 77 11.67 6.09 -20.58
C LYS A 77 12.04 7.16 -21.61
N ALA A 78 12.87 6.81 -22.60
CA ALA A 78 13.24 7.69 -23.71
C ALA A 78 12.03 8.07 -24.57
N ALA A 79 11.06 7.17 -24.73
CA ALA A 79 9.77 7.43 -25.38
C ALA A 79 8.83 8.33 -24.55
N GLY A 80 9.24 8.77 -23.37
CA GLY A 80 8.47 9.67 -22.51
C GLY A 80 7.45 8.97 -21.60
N ILE A 81 7.52 7.63 -21.45
CA ILE A 81 6.64 6.91 -20.54
C ILE A 81 7.08 7.21 -19.10
N LYS A 82 6.26 7.99 -18.39
CA LYS A 82 6.38 8.13 -16.94
C LYS A 82 5.86 6.87 -16.28
N LEU A 83 6.77 6.08 -15.71
CA LEU A 83 6.40 4.94 -14.88
C LEU A 83 5.61 5.45 -13.67
N PRO A 84 4.38 4.96 -13.44
CA PRO A 84 3.61 5.32 -12.26
C PRO A 84 4.35 4.88 -11.00
N GLU A 85 4.15 5.59 -9.88
CA GLU A 85 4.77 5.24 -8.61
C GLU A 85 4.39 3.80 -8.21
N CYS A 86 5.43 3.01 -7.89
CA CYS A 86 5.23 1.69 -7.31
C CYS A 86 4.71 1.82 -5.88
N PRO A 87 3.81 0.94 -5.43
CA PRO A 87 3.50 0.79 -4.01
C PRO A 87 4.79 0.54 -3.21
N PRO A 88 4.82 0.96 -1.92
CA PRO A 88 5.99 0.85 -1.08
C PRO A 88 6.50 -0.60 -0.99
N GLY A 89 7.76 -0.81 -1.36
CA GLY A 89 8.44 -2.11 -1.32
C GLY A 89 8.43 -2.90 -2.64
N GLY A 90 7.80 -2.39 -3.70
CA GLY A 90 7.80 -3.05 -5.01
C GLY A 90 8.45 -2.26 -6.14
N ARG A 91 8.74 -2.95 -7.24
CA ARG A 91 9.29 -2.36 -8.47
C ARG A 91 8.66 -2.96 -9.73
N PHE A 92 8.49 -2.13 -10.76
CA PHE A 92 8.12 -2.60 -12.09
C PHE A 92 9.38 -3.05 -12.84
N GLU A 93 9.36 -4.28 -13.34
CA GLU A 93 10.43 -4.87 -14.14
C GLU A 93 9.88 -5.30 -15.50
N LEU A 94 10.75 -5.34 -16.52
CA LEU A 94 10.41 -5.88 -17.82
C LEU A 94 10.88 -7.34 -17.88
N GLU A 95 9.94 -8.29 -17.96
CA GLU A 95 10.19 -9.72 -18.14
C GLU A 95 9.51 -10.19 -19.43
N ASP A 96 10.27 -10.85 -20.32
CA ASP A 96 9.79 -11.36 -21.61
C ASP A 96 9.02 -10.31 -22.46
N GLY A 97 9.43 -9.05 -22.33
CA GLY A 97 8.83 -7.92 -23.03
C GLY A 97 7.40 -7.59 -22.58
N ARG A 98 7.06 -7.92 -21.34
CA ARG A 98 5.90 -7.40 -20.59
C ARG A 98 6.38 -6.77 -19.30
N ILE A 99 5.69 -5.75 -18.84
CA ILE A 99 5.99 -5.18 -17.53
C ILE A 99 5.26 -6.00 -16.47
N VAL A 100 6.03 -6.45 -15.47
CA VAL A 100 5.58 -7.19 -14.30
C VAL A 100 5.89 -6.40 -13.03
N TYR A 101 5.14 -6.66 -11.97
CA TYR A 101 5.35 -6.06 -10.66
C TYR A 101 6.05 -7.07 -9.75
N LYS A 102 7.24 -6.73 -9.23
CA LYS A 102 7.92 -7.48 -8.16
C LYS A 102 7.77 -6.71 -6.85
N GLY A 103 6.82 -7.14 -6.04
CA GLY A 103 6.54 -6.60 -4.71
C GLY A 103 7.07 -7.48 -3.57
N PRO A 104 6.99 -6.98 -2.32
CA PRO A 104 7.41 -7.72 -1.13
C PRO A 104 6.49 -8.92 -0.83
N GLU A 105 5.31 -8.96 -1.43
CA GLU A 105 4.39 -10.10 -1.34
C GLU A 105 4.72 -11.23 -2.32
N GLY A 106 5.74 -11.09 -3.19
CA GLY A 106 6.18 -12.12 -4.11
C GLY A 106 5.09 -12.57 -5.08
N GLN A 107 4.96 -11.87 -6.20
CA GLN A 107 4.10 -12.20 -7.36
C GLN A 107 2.70 -12.77 -7.06
#